data_AF-A0A6M3IPF9-F1
#
_entry.id   AF-A0A6M3IPF9-F1
#
_cell.length_a   1.000
_cell.length_b   1.000
_cell.length_c   1.000
_cell.angle_alpha   90.00
_cell.angle_beta   90.00
_cell.angle_gamma   90.00
#
_symmetry.space_group_name_H-M   'P 1'
#
loop_
_entity.id
_entity.type
_entity.pdbx_description
1 polymer ?
#
loop_
_entity_poly.entity_id
_entity_poly.type
_entity_poly.pdbx_seq_one_letter_code
_entity_poly.pdbx_strand_id
1 'polypeptide(L)'
;MATQSESRGGLLIEGIAADWSFIVSKPPFWSDLPRIASIQFDPGAAADKLVVKDGSDTGAVRCSFGPVDGAGDQRIKYFFGARFSPYIDFSDCTLSAGHRVIIELWSEA
;
A
#
# COMPACT_ATOMS: atom_id res chain seq x y z
N MET A 1 7.99 -9.67 -9.38
CA MET A 1 7.21 -10.08 -8.20
C MET A 1 7.62 -9.15 -7.07
N ALA A 2 6.66 -8.52 -6.39
CA ALA A 2 6.97 -7.60 -5.30
C ALA A 2 7.70 -8.32 -4.16
N THR A 3 8.62 -7.63 -3.51
CA THR A 3 9.26 -8.10 -2.27
C THR A 3 8.55 -7.45 -1.09
N GLN A 4 8.13 -8.27 -0.12
CA GLN A 4 7.52 -7.83 1.12
C GLN A 4 8.46 -8.15 2.28
N SER A 5 8.63 -7.19 3.18
CA SER A 5 9.30 -7.40 4.46
C SER A 5 8.49 -6.78 5.60
N GLU A 6 8.60 -7.36 6.79
CA GLU A 6 7.98 -6.80 7.99
C GLU A 6 8.91 -5.73 8.58
N SER A 7 8.35 -4.60 8.99
CA SER A 7 9.11 -3.55 9.68
C SER A 7 8.27 -2.97 10.82
N ARG A 8 8.80 -2.99 12.05
CA ARG A 8 8.25 -2.36 13.27
C ARG A 8 6.75 -2.01 13.25
N GLY A 9 5.87 -3.01 13.13
CA GLY A 9 4.41 -2.83 13.18
C GLY A 9 3.72 -2.59 11.83
N GLY A 10 4.39 -2.86 10.72
CA GLY A 10 3.88 -2.68 9.36
C GLY A 10 4.54 -3.58 8.31
N LEU A 11 4.15 -3.38 7.06
CA LEU A 11 4.67 -4.07 5.88
C LEU A 11 5.37 -3.04 4.98
N LEU A 12 6.60 -3.36 4.57
CA LEU A 12 7.30 -2.68 3.49
C LEU A 12 7.16 -3.51 2.22
N ILE A 13 6.70 -2.88 1.14
CA ILE A 13 6.48 -3.50 -0.17
C ILE A 13 7.30 -2.74 -1.20
N GLU A 14 8.16 -3.45 -1.92
CA GLU A 14 9.09 -2.90 -2.91
C GLU A 14 9.07 -3.74 -4.20
N GLY A 15 9.50 -3.15 -5.32
CA GLY A 15 9.67 -3.89 -6.58
C GLY A 15 8.35 -4.42 -7.15
N ILE A 16 7.25 -3.70 -6.94
CA ILE A 16 5.93 -4.00 -7.46
C ILE A 16 5.98 -3.85 -8.99
N ALA A 17 5.73 -4.96 -9.69
CA ALA A 17 5.76 -5.06 -11.16
C ALA A 17 4.56 -5.85 -11.71
N ALA A 18 3.60 -6.15 -10.85
CA ALA A 18 2.34 -6.84 -11.07
C ALA A 18 1.47 -6.58 -9.84
N ASP A 19 0.20 -6.97 -9.90
CA ASP A 19 -0.71 -6.80 -8.76
C ASP A 19 -0.15 -7.42 -7.49
N TRP A 20 -0.39 -6.75 -6.37
CA TRP A 20 -0.02 -7.24 -5.06
C TRP A 20 -1.27 -7.31 -4.18
N SER A 21 -1.44 -8.45 -3.51
CA SER A 21 -2.60 -8.72 -2.65
C SER A 21 -2.16 -9.10 -1.26
N PHE A 22 -2.63 -8.35 -0.26
CA PHE A 22 -2.40 -8.68 1.14
C PHE A 22 -2.88 -10.09 1.48
N ILE A 23 -4.06 -10.52 1.02
CA ILE A 23 -4.60 -11.86 1.32
C ILE A 23 -3.68 -12.99 0.84
N VAL A 24 -3.03 -12.80 -0.31
CA VAL A 24 -2.12 -13.79 -0.89
C VAL A 24 -0.74 -13.73 -0.22
N SER A 25 -0.29 -12.54 0.16
CA SER A 25 1.06 -12.31 0.70
C SER A 25 1.11 -12.29 2.24
N LYS A 26 -0.03 -12.39 2.94
CA LYS A 26 -0.07 -12.38 4.40
C LYS A 26 0.58 -13.62 4.98
N PRO A 27 1.30 -13.50 6.11
CA PRO A 27 1.76 -14.67 6.83
C PRO A 27 0.58 -15.56 7.28
N PRO A 28 0.76 -16.89 7.33
CA PRO A 28 -0.31 -17.83 7.65
C PRO A 28 -0.90 -17.65 9.06
N PHE A 29 -0.18 -16.97 9.96
CA PHE A 29 -0.63 -16.69 11.32
C PHE A 29 -1.56 -15.48 11.46
N TRP A 30 -1.83 -14.72 10.39
CA TRP A 30 -2.86 -13.66 10.42
C TRP A 30 -4.21 -14.28 10.03
N SER A 31 -5.10 -14.44 11.01
CA SER A 31 -6.46 -14.95 10.77
C SER A 31 -7.42 -13.90 10.24
N ASP A 32 -7.16 -12.62 10.56
CA ASP A 32 -8.11 -11.53 10.39
C ASP A 32 -7.65 -10.52 9.33
N LEU A 33 -8.60 -9.70 8.87
CA LEU A 33 -8.28 -8.52 8.07
C LEU A 33 -7.42 -7.55 8.91
N PRO A 34 -6.36 -6.98 8.33
CA PRO A 34 -5.49 -6.08 9.05
C PRO A 34 -6.22 -4.78 9.40
N ARG A 35 -5.94 -4.26 10.59
CA ARG A 35 -6.30 -2.89 10.98
C ARG A 35 -5.22 -1.97 10.46
N ILE A 36 -5.55 -1.11 9.50
CA ILE A 36 -4.59 -0.22 8.87
C ILE A 36 -4.53 1.11 9.63
N ALA A 37 -3.35 1.50 10.09
CA ALA A 37 -3.11 2.81 10.68
C ALA A 37 -2.87 3.85 9.61
N SER A 38 -1.95 3.57 8.70
CA SER A 38 -1.60 4.45 7.58
C SER A 38 -1.11 3.63 6.38
N ILE A 39 -1.16 4.25 5.21
CA ILE A 39 -0.43 3.82 4.02
C ILE A 39 0.41 4.98 3.55
N GLN A 40 1.70 4.75 3.34
CA GLN A 40 2.65 5.70 2.78
C GLN A 40 3.16 5.22 1.42
N PHE A 41 3.36 6.16 0.50
CA PHE A 41 3.98 5.92 -0.79
C PHE A 41 5.19 6.82 -1.01
N ASP A 42 6.35 6.20 -1.16
CA ASP A 42 7.59 6.85 -1.61
C ASP A 42 7.80 6.50 -3.09
N PRO A 43 7.59 7.44 -4.03
CA PRO A 43 7.73 7.14 -5.45
C PRO A 43 9.21 6.99 -5.85
N GLY A 44 9.47 6.21 -6.91
CA GLY A 44 10.77 6.16 -7.56
C GLY A 44 11.01 7.37 -8.48
N ALA A 45 9.94 7.95 -9.04
CA ALA A 45 9.99 9.13 -9.90
C ALA A 45 8.78 10.06 -9.67
N ALA A 46 8.92 11.33 -10.07
CA ALA A 46 7.86 12.33 -9.87
C ALA A 46 6.53 11.98 -10.55
N ALA A 47 6.54 11.21 -11.64
CA ALA A 47 5.33 10.79 -12.36
C ALA A 47 4.67 9.54 -11.77
N ASP A 48 5.26 8.92 -10.75
CA ASP A 48 4.73 7.68 -10.22
C ASP A 48 3.38 7.90 -9.53
N LYS A 49 2.51 6.90 -9.67
CA LYS A 49 1.17 6.87 -9.13
C LYS A 49 0.92 5.51 -8.50
N LEU A 50 0.38 5.51 -7.29
CA LEU A 50 -0.06 4.31 -6.58
C LEU A 50 -1.57 4.35 -6.36
N VAL A 51 -2.25 3.24 -6.60
CA VAL A 51 -3.66 3.04 -6.24
C VAL A 51 -3.76 1.82 -5.33
N VAL A 52 -4.40 1.99 -4.18
CA VAL A 52 -4.71 0.90 -3.25
C VAL A 52 -6.22 0.74 -3.14
N LYS A 53 -6.69 -0.47 -3.43
CA LYS A 53 -8.08 -0.91 -3.36
C LYS A 53 -8.26 -1.87 -2.18
N ASP A 54 -9.51 -2.22 -1.90
CA ASP A 54 -9.87 -3.24 -0.91
C ASP A 54 -10.10 -4.60 -1.58
N GLY A 55 -9.23 -5.56 -1.26
CA GLY A 55 -9.37 -6.99 -1.59
C GLY A 55 -9.02 -7.38 -3.02
N SER A 56 -9.45 -6.61 -4.02
CA SER A 56 -9.31 -6.93 -5.46
C SER A 56 -9.21 -5.70 -6.38
N ASP A 57 -8.99 -5.97 -7.66
CA ASP A 57 -8.98 -5.02 -8.80
C ASP A 57 -10.30 -4.27 -8.97
N THR A 58 -11.40 -4.92 -8.62
CA THR A 58 -12.78 -4.40 -8.65
C THR A 58 -13.20 -3.79 -7.30
N GLY A 59 -12.35 -3.85 -6.28
CA GLY A 59 -12.60 -3.32 -4.95
C GLY A 59 -12.65 -1.79 -4.91
N ALA A 60 -13.25 -1.24 -3.85
CA ALA A 60 -13.31 0.20 -3.64
C ALA A 60 -11.90 0.78 -3.46
N VAL A 61 -11.61 1.90 -4.13
CA VAL A 61 -10.36 2.65 -3.93
C VAL A 61 -10.32 3.20 -2.51
N ARG A 62 -9.29 2.83 -1.74
CA ARG A 62 -9.08 3.26 -0.35
C ARG A 62 -8.15 4.47 -0.29
N CYS A 63 -7.13 4.48 -1.13
CA CYS A 63 -6.29 5.65 -1.36
C CYS A 63 -5.63 5.60 -2.73
N SER A 64 -5.33 6.79 -3.24
CA SER A 64 -4.51 6.99 -4.43
C SER A 64 -3.47 8.05 -4.13
N PHE A 65 -2.23 7.80 -4.52
CA PHE A 65 -1.14 8.75 -4.50
C PHE A 65 -0.85 9.12 -5.94
N GLY A 66 -0.87 10.42 -6.24
CA GLY A 66 -0.67 10.94 -7.58
C GLY A 66 0.79 11.29 -7.86
N PRO A 67 1.05 11.75 -9.09
CA PRO A 67 2.30 12.41 -9.44
C PRO A 67 2.61 13.54 -8.46
N VAL A 68 3.91 13.71 -8.21
CA VAL A 68 4.50 14.74 -7.36
C VAL A 68 4.42 16.07 -8.10
N ASP A 69 3.32 16.80 -7.92
CA ASP A 69 3.06 18.04 -8.66
C ASP A 69 3.33 19.33 -7.85
N GLY A 70 3.77 19.23 -6.60
CA GLY A 70 4.28 20.36 -5.82
C GLY A 70 3.73 20.44 -4.39
N ALA A 71 3.63 21.65 -3.86
CA ALA A 71 3.27 21.92 -2.47
C ALA A 71 1.84 21.43 -2.17
N GLY A 72 1.73 20.33 -1.42
CA GLY A 72 0.46 19.68 -1.09
C GLY A 72 0.46 18.16 -1.28
N ASP A 73 1.54 17.59 -1.82
CA ASP A 73 1.69 16.15 -2.02
C ASP A 73 1.60 15.37 -0.70
N GLN A 74 0.46 14.71 -0.50
CA GLN A 74 0.22 13.85 0.66
C GLN A 74 0.80 12.47 0.37
N ARG A 75 1.98 12.20 0.94
CA ARG A 75 2.66 10.90 0.86
C ARG A 75 2.05 9.83 1.75
N ILE A 76 1.20 10.23 2.69
CA ILE A 76 0.66 9.35 3.72
C ILE A 76 -0.84 9.56 3.80
N LYS A 77 -1.59 8.46 3.74
CA LYS A 77 -3.02 8.42 4.05
C LYS A 77 -3.23 7.70 5.37
N TYR A 78 -3.82 8.39 6.35
CA TYR A 78 -4.21 7.79 7.62
C TYR A 78 -5.60 7.17 7.55
N PHE A 79 -5.75 5.99 8.15
CA PHE A 79 -6.98 5.20 8.18
C PHE A 79 -7.49 4.94 9.61
N PHE A 80 -6.71 5.30 10.63
CA PHE A 80 -7.11 5.24 12.05
C PHE A 80 -7.72 3.91 12.50
N GLY A 81 -7.17 2.78 12.02
CA GLY A 81 -7.57 1.44 12.43
C GLY A 81 -8.70 0.82 11.60
N ALA A 82 -8.98 1.37 10.40
CA ALA A 82 -9.93 0.76 9.46
C ALA A 82 -9.49 -0.67 9.08
N ARG A 83 -10.45 -1.60 9.05
CA ARG A 83 -10.23 -2.99 8.66
C ARG A 83 -10.53 -3.17 7.17
N PHE A 84 -9.52 -3.56 6.40
CA PHE A 84 -9.66 -3.91 4.99
C PHE A 84 -8.43 -4.71 4.51
N SER A 85 -8.50 -5.34 3.34
CA SER A 85 -7.34 -6.04 2.77
C SER A 85 -6.70 -5.17 1.69
N PRO A 86 -5.51 -4.57 1.91
CA PRO A 86 -4.87 -3.76 0.87
C PRO A 86 -4.59 -4.59 -0.38
N TYR A 87 -5.00 -4.05 -1.52
CA TYR A 87 -4.72 -4.59 -2.84
C TYR A 87 -4.14 -3.47 -3.71
N ILE A 88 -2.96 -3.70 -4.27
CA ILE A 88 -2.31 -2.76 -5.19
C ILE A 88 -2.59 -3.27 -6.59
N ASP A 89 -3.46 -2.56 -7.30
CA ASP A 89 -3.80 -2.82 -8.70
C ASP A 89 -2.71 -2.20 -9.58
N PHE A 90 -1.81 -3.03 -10.12
CA PHE A 90 -0.69 -2.52 -10.89
C PHE A 90 -1.15 -1.90 -12.22
N SER A 91 -2.30 -2.31 -12.76
CA SER A 91 -2.84 -1.76 -14.01
C SER A 91 -3.28 -0.30 -13.86
N ASP A 92 -3.63 0.13 -12.64
CA ASP A 92 -4.00 1.51 -12.30
C ASP A 92 -2.82 2.35 -11.75
N CYS A 93 -1.63 1.76 -11.68
CA CYS A 93 -0.41 2.36 -11.14
C CYS A 93 0.61 2.74 -12.24
N THR A 94 1.54 3.61 -11.87
CA THR A 94 2.76 3.87 -12.65
C THR A 94 3.91 3.88 -11.65
N LEU A 95 4.77 2.86 -11.68
CA LEU A 95 5.78 2.65 -10.64
C LEU A 95 7.17 2.51 -11.26
N SER A 96 8.01 3.51 -11.06
CA SER A 96 9.41 3.51 -11.47
C SER A 96 10.27 2.69 -10.50
N ALA A 97 11.48 2.34 -10.90
CA ALA A 97 12.41 1.64 -10.01
C ALA A 97 12.67 2.45 -8.72
N GLY A 98 12.79 1.75 -7.59
CA GLY A 98 13.06 2.36 -6.28
C GLY A 98 11.84 2.85 -5.51
N HIS A 99 10.62 2.69 -6.05
CA HIS A 99 9.38 2.96 -5.30
C HIS A 99 9.25 2.07 -4.06
N ARG A 100 8.56 2.58 -3.04
CA ARG A 100 8.25 1.86 -1.80
C ARG A 100 6.84 2.17 -1.34
N VAL A 101 6.16 1.15 -0.82
CA VAL A 101 4.88 1.29 -0.13
C VAL A 101 5.05 0.78 1.29
N ILE A 102 4.67 1.60 2.26
CA ILE A 102 4.68 1.22 3.68
C ILE A 102 3.24 1.17 4.15
N ILE A 103 2.82 0.01 4.67
CA ILE A 103 1.50 -0.19 5.25
C ILE A 103 1.69 -0.36 6.76
N GLU A 104 1.39 0.67 7.52
CA GLU A 104 1.45 0.61 8.98
C GLU A 104 0.18 0.00 9.54
N LEU A 105 0.32 -0.96 10.45
CA LEU A 105 -0.80 -1.56 11.14
C LEU A 105 -1.11 -0.77 12.41
N TRP A 106 -2.40 -0.74 12.76
CA TRP A 106 -2.84 -0.18 14.02
C TRP A 106 -2.46 -1.14 15.16
N SER A 107 -1.53 -0.73 16.01
CA SER A 107 -1.29 -1.42 17.27
C SER A 107 -2.44 -1.10 18.24
N GLU A 108 -3.08 -2.13 18.78
CA GLU A 108 -3.89 -1.94 19.99
C GLU A 108 -2.91 -1.67 21.15
N ALA A 109 -3.11 -0.55 21.84
CA ALA A 109 -2.41 -0.23 23.08
C ALA A 109 -2.92 -1.13 24.22
#